data_AF-A0A7J7D0J6-F1
#
_entry.id   AF-A0A7J7D0J6-F1
#
_cell.length_a   1.000
_cell.length_b   1.000
_cell.length_c   1.000
_cell.angle_alpha   90.00
_cell.angle_beta   90.00
_cell.angle_gamma   90.00
#
_symmetry.space_group_name_H-M   'P 1'
#
loop_
_entity.id
_entity.type
_entity.pdbx_description
1 polymer ?
#
loop_
_entity_poly.entity_id
_entity_poly.type
_entity_poly.pdbx_seq_one_letter_code
_entity_poly.pdbx_strand_id
1 'polypeptide(L)'
;MDAMESEGGSRTAHQEPGGRNNNDDIINNRRKKRSSSYLPKFGCLRTETDEDGSFDVEVDVEGEPHAPSHLVVMVNGIIGSAQDWRFAAKQFLKHYPRDVVVHCSECNSSMLTFDGVDVMGERLAEEVISVIKRHPTVQKISFVGHSLGGLVARYAIAKLYGRDISRVSQGNGASQTDGLGDKCHEEKFRGKIAGLEPVNFITSATPHLGSRGHRQVPVFCGFLKLEKVAAQTSWFLGRTGKHLFLTDHDDERPPLLLRMVTDHEDLKFMSALQSFRRHVAYANTHFDHIVGWSSSSIRHRRELPKNKHLSRDDRYPHIVHVETSKAATSEQDVSLENKVAGFERIDMEDEMLRSLTKLSWERVDVNFGGSKQRFMAHSTIQVKSYRINSDGADVIQHMIDNFLL
;
A
#
# COMPACT_ATOMS: atom_id res chain seq x y z
N MET A 1 71.28 10.51 -8.51
CA MET A 1 71.54 10.73 -9.94
C MET A 1 70.61 11.84 -10.38
N ASP A 2 71.23 12.82 -11.02
CA ASP A 2 70.91 14.24 -11.00
C ASP A 2 69.68 14.69 -11.80
N ALA A 3 69.32 15.94 -11.52
CA ALA A 3 68.40 16.82 -12.24
C ALA A 3 69.07 17.48 -13.47
N MET A 4 68.35 18.48 -14.04
CA MET A 4 68.75 19.53 -15.00
C MET A 4 68.55 19.19 -16.49
N GLU A 5 67.62 19.87 -17.19
CA GLU A 5 67.66 21.20 -17.87
C GLU A 5 67.89 20.99 -19.38
N SER A 6 66.92 21.38 -20.23
CA SER A 6 66.85 22.65 -20.99
C SER A 6 67.71 22.67 -22.26
N GLU A 7 67.07 22.87 -23.42
CA GLU A 7 67.45 23.71 -24.57
C GLU A 7 66.31 23.59 -25.60
N GLY A 8 65.61 24.65 -26.02
CA GLY A 8 66.02 25.61 -27.07
C GLY A 8 65.58 25.06 -28.45
N GLY A 9 64.86 25.71 -29.36
CA GLY A 9 64.42 27.09 -29.56
C GLY A 9 64.32 27.33 -31.08
N SER A 10 63.37 28.17 -31.51
CA SER A 10 63.38 29.02 -32.73
C SER A 10 62.75 28.52 -34.06
N ARG A 11 61.66 29.22 -34.46
CA ARG A 11 61.40 30.01 -35.71
C ARG A 11 61.71 29.32 -37.07
N THR A 12 60.94 29.41 -38.17
CA THR A 12 60.04 30.44 -38.72
C THR A 12 59.38 29.92 -40.01
N ALA A 13 58.16 30.41 -40.28
CA ALA A 13 57.59 30.88 -41.55
C ALA A 13 57.50 30.03 -42.85
N HIS A 14 56.27 30.05 -43.40
CA HIS A 14 55.87 30.29 -44.79
C HIS A 14 55.59 29.15 -45.79
N GLN A 15 54.43 29.35 -46.44
CA GLN A 15 54.04 29.10 -47.84
C GLN A 15 53.37 27.78 -48.23
N GLU A 16 52.05 27.89 -48.48
CA GLU A 16 51.37 27.18 -49.57
C GLU A 16 51.95 27.59 -50.93
N PRO A 17 51.77 26.76 -51.99
CA PRO A 17 50.67 27.07 -52.91
C PRO A 17 49.99 25.85 -53.59
N GLY A 18 48.69 26.00 -53.84
CA GLY A 18 48.10 25.91 -55.20
C GLY A 18 47.83 24.54 -55.83
N GLY A 19 46.56 24.30 -56.20
CA GLY A 19 46.20 23.34 -57.24
C GLY A 19 44.71 22.96 -57.29
N ARG A 20 43.91 23.70 -58.07
CA ARG A 20 42.54 23.33 -58.50
C ARG A 20 42.59 22.56 -59.82
N ASN A 21 41.85 21.44 -59.95
CA ASN A 21 40.69 21.32 -60.87
C ASN A 21 40.17 19.88 -61.03
N ASN A 22 38.85 19.76 -60.82
CA ASN A 22 37.80 19.10 -61.61
C ASN A 22 37.77 17.59 -61.93
N ASN A 23 36.59 17.03 -61.59
CA ASN A 23 35.73 16.10 -62.34
C ASN A 23 36.25 14.66 -62.58
N ASP A 24 35.50 13.57 -62.38
CA ASP A 24 34.06 13.30 -62.38
C ASP A 24 33.73 12.04 -61.55
N ASP A 25 32.43 11.84 -61.32
CA ASP A 25 31.72 10.56 -61.43
C ASP A 25 31.19 9.77 -60.20
N ILE A 26 29.84 9.76 -60.18
CA ILE A 26 28.92 8.64 -59.93
C ILE A 26 28.34 8.48 -58.51
N ILE A 27 27.12 9.04 -58.42
CA ILE A 27 26.03 8.72 -57.52
C ILE A 27 25.72 7.22 -57.54
N ASN A 28 25.63 6.57 -56.37
CA ASN A 28 24.60 5.57 -56.18
C ASN A 28 24.03 5.49 -54.75
N ASN A 29 22.72 5.71 -54.72
CA ASN A 29 21.81 5.80 -53.58
C ASN A 29 21.56 4.42 -52.96
N ARG A 30 21.75 4.26 -51.64
CA ARG A 30 20.97 3.30 -50.84
C ARG A 30 20.47 3.95 -49.56
N ARG A 31 19.30 4.59 -49.70
CA ARG A 31 18.41 5.00 -48.60
C ARG A 31 18.03 3.79 -47.76
N LYS A 32 18.52 3.68 -46.52
CA LYS A 32 17.82 2.94 -45.46
C LYS A 32 16.72 3.83 -44.91
N LYS A 33 15.46 3.57 -45.31
CA LYS A 33 14.26 4.12 -44.65
C LYS A 33 14.31 3.73 -43.17
N ARG A 34 14.62 4.69 -42.28
CA ARG A 34 14.26 4.58 -40.87
C ARG A 34 12.77 4.88 -40.77
N SER A 35 12.00 3.85 -40.46
CA SER A 35 10.61 3.97 -40.03
C SER A 35 10.57 4.91 -38.82
N SER A 36 9.94 6.07 -38.97
CA SER A 36 9.59 6.96 -37.87
C SER A 36 8.39 6.35 -37.16
N SER A 37 8.63 5.51 -36.16
CA SER A 37 7.60 5.22 -35.17
C SER A 37 7.43 6.48 -34.32
N TYR A 38 6.32 7.18 -34.52
CA TYR A 38 5.85 8.21 -33.61
C TYR A 38 5.66 7.56 -32.23
N LEU A 39 6.62 7.77 -31.34
CA LEU A 39 6.42 7.55 -29.91
C LEU A 39 5.58 8.72 -29.42
N PRO A 40 4.41 8.49 -28.81
CA PRO A 40 3.72 9.57 -28.12
C PRO A 40 4.66 10.11 -27.03
N LYS A 41 4.84 11.44 -27.00
CA LYS A 41 5.51 12.11 -25.89
C LYS A 41 4.74 11.73 -24.62
N PHE A 42 5.36 10.94 -23.75
CA PHE A 42 4.83 10.71 -22.42
C PHE A 42 4.88 12.05 -21.66
N GLY A 43 3.76 12.41 -21.04
CA GLY A 43 3.64 13.60 -20.19
C GLY A 43 4.69 13.64 -19.08
N CYS A 44 5.02 14.83 -18.61
CA CYS A 44 5.99 15.00 -17.53
C CYS A 44 5.33 14.58 -16.21
N LEU A 45 6.00 13.74 -15.41
CA LEU A 45 5.52 13.45 -14.05
C LEU A 45 5.70 14.72 -13.21
N ARG A 46 4.58 15.33 -12.81
CA ARG A 46 4.61 16.43 -11.86
C ARG A 46 4.71 15.81 -10.48
N THR A 47 5.84 16.04 -9.85
CA THR A 47 6.08 15.66 -8.46
C THR A 47 5.95 16.96 -7.67
N GLU A 48 4.84 17.15 -6.97
CA GLU A 48 4.75 18.23 -5.99
C GLU A 48 5.36 17.69 -4.71
N THR A 49 6.63 18.02 -4.50
CA THR A 49 7.33 17.76 -3.25
C THR A 49 7.03 18.91 -2.29
N ASP A 50 6.34 18.62 -1.18
CA ASP A 50 6.29 19.54 -0.06
C ASP A 50 7.68 19.59 0.63
N GLU A 51 7.99 20.64 1.38
CA GLU A 51 9.33 20.85 2.01
C GLU A 51 9.78 19.70 2.93
N ASP A 52 8.86 18.79 3.30
CA ASP A 52 9.08 17.65 4.19
C ASP A 52 9.31 16.30 3.48
N GLY A 53 9.26 16.24 2.13
CA GLY A 53 9.55 15.03 1.33
C GLY A 53 8.35 14.33 0.71
N SER A 54 7.14 14.65 1.17
CA SER A 54 5.87 14.09 0.66
C SER A 54 5.76 14.42 -0.81
N PHE A 55 5.38 13.44 -1.61
CA PHE A 55 5.16 13.67 -3.02
C PHE A 55 3.81 13.14 -3.48
N ASP A 56 2.97 14.06 -3.93
CA ASP A 56 1.86 13.72 -4.78
C ASP A 56 2.41 13.60 -6.19
N VAL A 57 2.06 12.51 -6.85
CA VAL A 57 2.44 12.31 -8.24
C VAL A 57 1.20 12.36 -9.10
N GLU A 58 1.29 13.20 -10.12
CA GLU A 58 0.33 13.29 -11.21
C GLU A 58 1.07 13.30 -12.55
N VAL A 59 0.36 13.00 -13.63
CA VAL A 59 0.91 13.11 -14.98
C VAL A 59 0.39 14.39 -15.61
N ASP A 60 1.29 15.30 -15.97
CA ASP A 60 0.96 16.47 -16.77
C ASP A 60 0.93 16.07 -18.26
N VAL A 61 -0.27 16.03 -18.85
CA VAL A 61 -0.47 15.72 -20.27
C VAL A 61 -0.77 17.01 -21.01
N GLU A 62 0.13 17.43 -21.92
CA GLU A 62 -0.05 18.63 -22.74
C GLU A 62 -1.42 18.63 -23.46
N GLY A 63 -2.25 19.64 -23.19
CA GLY A 63 -3.36 20.03 -24.07
C GLY A 63 -4.76 20.19 -23.46
N GLU A 64 -5.03 19.76 -22.21
CA GLU A 64 -6.36 19.92 -21.57
C GLU A 64 -6.24 20.01 -20.03
N PRO A 65 -7.09 20.78 -19.32
CA PRO A 65 -7.15 20.76 -17.86
C PRO A 65 -7.44 19.34 -17.36
N HIS A 66 -6.51 18.75 -16.62
CA HIS A 66 -6.69 17.45 -15.99
C HIS A 66 -7.27 17.63 -14.59
N ALA A 67 -8.34 16.91 -14.30
CA ALA A 67 -9.00 16.89 -12.99
C ALA A 67 -9.16 15.44 -12.55
N PRO A 68 -8.08 14.79 -12.06
CA PRO A 68 -8.17 13.44 -11.53
C PRO A 68 -9.28 13.35 -10.48
N SER A 69 -10.07 12.27 -10.55
CA SER A 69 -11.27 12.12 -9.72
C SER A 69 -11.08 11.13 -8.57
N HIS A 70 -9.95 10.42 -8.53
CA HIS A 70 -9.71 9.33 -7.58
C HIS A 70 -8.36 9.49 -6.88
N LEU A 71 -8.39 9.66 -5.56
CA LEU A 71 -7.20 9.65 -4.72
C LEU A 71 -6.81 8.22 -4.30
N VAL A 72 -5.57 7.81 -4.57
CA VAL A 72 -4.99 6.54 -4.10
C VAL A 72 -3.96 6.84 -3.02
N VAL A 73 -4.27 6.46 -1.78
CA VAL A 73 -3.39 6.64 -0.62
C VAL A 73 -2.58 5.38 -0.37
N MET A 74 -1.25 5.47 -0.48
CA MET A 74 -0.32 4.37 -0.25
C MET A 74 0.35 4.50 1.12
N VAL A 75 0.28 3.45 1.95
CA VAL A 75 0.67 3.49 3.38
C VAL A 75 1.76 2.46 3.66
N ASN A 76 2.93 2.93 4.12
CA ASN A 76 4.10 2.07 4.33
C ASN A 76 4.00 1.16 5.57
N GLY A 77 4.80 0.09 5.55
CA GLY A 77 4.99 -0.81 6.69
C GLY A 77 5.95 -0.26 7.76
N ILE A 78 6.25 -1.13 8.72
CA ILE A 78 7.17 -0.83 9.83
C ILE A 78 8.59 -0.53 9.33
N ILE A 79 9.24 0.50 9.88
CA ILE A 79 10.56 1.01 9.41
C ILE A 79 10.54 1.37 7.89
N GLY A 80 9.36 1.69 7.36
CA GLY A 80 9.16 2.07 5.97
C GLY A 80 9.20 3.59 5.74
N SER A 81 8.98 3.98 4.49
CA SER A 81 8.79 5.36 4.05
C SER A 81 7.94 5.42 2.77
N ALA A 82 7.48 6.60 2.37
CA ALA A 82 6.80 6.81 1.07
C ALA A 82 7.60 6.30 -0.13
N GLN A 83 8.94 6.32 -0.06
CA GLN A 83 9.80 5.86 -1.16
C GLN A 83 9.61 4.38 -1.49
N ASP A 84 9.15 3.58 -0.52
CA ASP A 84 8.87 2.15 -0.70
C ASP A 84 7.75 1.91 -1.73
N TRP A 85 6.87 2.90 -1.92
CA TRP A 85 5.76 2.87 -2.87
C TRP A 85 6.09 3.49 -4.23
N ARG A 86 7.30 4.03 -4.40
CA ARG A 86 7.70 4.77 -5.62
C ARG A 86 7.49 3.96 -6.90
N PHE A 87 7.75 2.66 -6.88
CA PHE A 87 7.52 1.80 -8.04
C PHE A 87 6.03 1.69 -8.35
N ALA A 88 5.21 1.35 -7.35
CA ALA A 88 3.77 1.19 -7.51
C ALA A 88 3.12 2.50 -7.97
N ALA A 89 3.41 3.62 -7.32
CA ALA A 89 2.89 4.94 -7.70
C ALA A 89 3.16 5.27 -9.17
N LYS A 90 4.39 5.02 -9.66
CA LYS A 90 4.73 5.21 -11.07
C LYS A 90 3.95 4.29 -12.01
N GLN A 91 3.70 3.03 -11.63
CA GLN A 91 2.91 2.12 -12.46
C GLN A 91 1.43 2.52 -12.51
N PHE A 92 0.85 2.94 -11.37
CA PHE A 92 -0.52 3.44 -11.30
C PHE A 92 -0.73 4.62 -12.25
N LEU A 93 0.17 5.61 -12.21
CA LEU A 93 0.09 6.78 -13.08
C LEU A 93 0.38 6.50 -14.54
N LYS A 94 1.21 5.49 -14.83
CA LYS A 94 1.41 5.05 -16.21
C LYS A 94 0.13 4.43 -16.77
N HIS A 95 -0.64 3.73 -15.94
CA HIS A 95 -1.86 3.03 -16.35
C HIS A 95 -3.09 3.95 -16.35
N TYR A 96 -3.20 4.84 -15.36
CA TYR A 96 -4.31 5.78 -15.15
C TYR A 96 -3.84 7.24 -15.13
N PRO A 97 -3.19 7.75 -16.19
CA PRO A 97 -2.56 9.07 -16.18
C PRO A 97 -3.52 10.24 -15.97
N ARG A 98 -4.83 10.03 -16.16
CA ARG A 98 -5.85 11.09 -16.08
C ARG A 98 -6.87 10.89 -14.96
N ASP A 99 -6.95 9.68 -14.41
CA ASP A 99 -8.04 9.28 -13.52
C ASP A 99 -7.64 9.38 -12.04
N VAL A 100 -6.36 9.16 -11.74
CA VAL A 100 -5.87 9.02 -10.36
C VAL A 100 -4.82 10.06 -9.96
N VAL A 101 -4.90 10.50 -8.71
CA VAL A 101 -3.78 11.09 -7.96
C VAL A 101 -3.23 10.00 -7.04
N VAL A 102 -1.91 9.82 -7.02
CA VAL A 102 -1.29 8.89 -6.07
C VAL A 102 -0.57 9.69 -4.99
N HIS A 103 -0.98 9.48 -3.75
CA HIS A 103 -0.33 10.03 -2.56
C HIS A 103 0.39 8.92 -1.80
N CYS A 104 1.71 9.03 -1.65
CA CYS A 104 2.50 8.14 -0.81
C CYS A 104 2.70 8.79 0.56
N SER A 105 2.08 8.21 1.60
CA SER A 105 2.08 8.77 2.96
C SER A 105 3.48 8.84 3.58
N GLU A 106 3.77 9.95 4.27
CA GLU A 106 5.04 10.18 4.98
C GLU A 106 4.89 10.40 6.48
N CYS A 107 3.67 10.63 6.95
CA CYS A 107 3.37 10.93 8.35
C CYS A 107 3.84 9.84 9.34
N ASN A 108 4.16 8.63 8.86
CA ASN A 108 4.63 7.50 9.64
C ASN A 108 5.89 6.86 9.05
N SER A 109 6.99 7.62 8.96
CA SER A 109 8.28 7.12 8.48
C SER A 109 9.24 6.69 9.60
N SER A 110 10.10 5.72 9.30
CA SER A 110 11.21 5.30 10.19
C SER A 110 10.75 4.97 11.63
N MET A 111 11.30 5.65 12.65
CA MET A 111 11.01 5.41 14.07
C MET A 111 9.56 5.77 14.46
N LEU A 112 8.90 6.66 13.71
CA LEU A 112 7.49 7.01 13.96
C LEU A 112 6.56 5.81 13.78
N THR A 113 7.03 4.77 13.06
CA THR A 113 6.30 3.51 12.93
C THR A 113 6.17 2.71 14.23
N PHE A 114 6.83 3.13 15.32
CA PHE A 114 6.79 2.48 16.63
C PHE A 114 5.79 3.12 17.61
N ASP A 115 5.13 4.22 17.22
CA ASP A 115 4.22 4.99 18.08
C ASP A 115 2.86 4.32 18.34
N GLY A 116 2.56 3.22 17.63
CA GLY A 116 1.31 2.48 17.75
C GLY A 116 0.32 2.78 16.62
N VAL A 117 -0.42 1.74 16.21
CA VAL A 117 -1.43 1.78 15.14
C VAL A 117 -2.45 2.92 15.29
N ASP A 118 -2.85 3.25 16.52
CA ASP A 118 -3.81 4.32 16.78
C ASP A 118 -3.21 5.71 16.53
N VAL A 119 -2.03 6.00 17.07
CA VAL A 119 -1.33 7.28 16.86
C VAL A 119 -0.99 7.48 15.39
N MET A 120 -0.45 6.44 14.75
CA MET A 120 -0.15 6.47 13.32
C MET A 120 -1.40 6.65 12.47
N GLY A 121 -2.52 6.04 12.87
CA GLY A 121 -3.80 6.15 12.17
C GLY A 121 -4.41 7.54 12.30
N GLU A 122 -4.25 8.22 13.45
CA GLU A 122 -4.64 9.63 13.60
C GLU A 122 -3.85 10.52 12.64
N ARG A 123 -2.51 10.39 12.64
CA ARG A 123 -1.63 11.16 11.75
C ARG A 123 -1.98 10.96 10.28
N LEU A 124 -2.23 9.71 9.89
CA LEU A 124 -2.63 9.38 8.52
C LEU A 124 -3.99 10.02 8.16
N ALA A 125 -4.94 10.04 9.09
CA ALA A 125 -6.23 10.71 8.85
C ALA A 125 -6.06 12.22 8.64
N GLU A 126 -5.20 12.88 9.43
CA GLU A 126 -4.89 14.31 9.27
C GLU A 126 -4.17 14.61 7.95
N GLU A 127 -3.20 13.78 7.57
CA GLU A 127 -2.49 13.86 6.29
C GLU A 127 -3.46 13.72 5.12
N VAL A 128 -4.33 12.70 5.14
CA VAL A 128 -5.34 12.48 4.09
C VAL A 128 -6.29 13.68 3.96
N ILE A 129 -6.74 14.28 5.06
CA ILE A 129 -7.57 15.50 5.00
C ILE A 129 -6.83 16.63 4.29
N SER A 130 -5.53 16.78 4.56
CA SER A 130 -4.70 17.81 3.93
C SER A 130 -4.53 17.56 2.44
N VAL A 131 -4.32 16.30 2.03
CA VAL A 131 -4.25 15.89 0.61
C VAL A 131 -5.56 16.19 -0.12
N ILE A 132 -6.71 15.84 0.48
CA ILE A 132 -8.03 16.10 -0.13
C ILE A 132 -8.27 17.60 -0.33
N LYS A 133 -7.80 18.44 0.59
CA LYS A 133 -7.88 19.91 0.43
C LYS A 133 -7.01 20.43 -0.71
N ARG A 134 -5.85 19.82 -0.95
CA ARG A 134 -4.95 20.17 -2.08
C ARG A 134 -5.51 19.71 -3.42
N HIS A 135 -6.34 18.66 -3.43
CA HIS A 135 -6.94 18.06 -4.63
C HIS A 135 -8.48 18.15 -4.64
N PRO A 136 -9.07 19.34 -4.81
CA PRO A 136 -10.53 19.53 -4.68
C PRO A 136 -11.38 18.80 -5.75
N THR A 137 -10.75 18.27 -6.80
CA THR A 137 -11.44 17.55 -7.88
C THR A 137 -11.72 16.09 -7.54
N VAL A 138 -11.06 15.52 -6.53
CA VAL A 138 -11.23 14.11 -6.17
C VAL A 138 -12.62 13.88 -5.57
N GLN A 139 -13.24 12.79 -6.00
CA GLN A 139 -14.57 12.34 -5.56
C GLN A 139 -14.51 10.94 -4.95
N LYS A 140 -13.47 10.17 -5.31
CA LYS A 140 -13.26 8.78 -4.91
C LYS A 140 -11.95 8.63 -4.14
N ILE A 141 -11.90 7.68 -3.22
CA ILE A 141 -10.70 7.36 -2.44
C ILE A 141 -10.47 5.85 -2.35
N SER A 142 -9.21 5.46 -2.48
CA SER A 142 -8.74 4.10 -2.26
C SER A 142 -7.50 4.09 -1.36
N PHE A 143 -7.34 3.02 -0.60
CA PHE A 143 -6.18 2.78 0.25
C PHE A 143 -5.42 1.54 -0.20
N VAL A 144 -4.10 1.65 -0.24
CA VAL A 144 -3.17 0.54 -0.48
C VAL A 144 -2.17 0.50 0.68
N GLY A 145 -2.29 -0.51 1.54
CA GLY A 145 -1.43 -0.67 2.72
C GLY A 145 -0.49 -1.85 2.60
N HIS A 146 0.76 -1.68 3.02
CA HIS A 146 1.73 -2.78 3.12
C HIS A 146 2.02 -3.08 4.59
N SER A 147 1.99 -4.36 4.97
CA SER A 147 2.36 -4.79 6.31
C SER A 147 1.57 -4.00 7.37
N LEU A 148 2.26 -3.41 8.34
CA LEU A 148 1.71 -2.50 9.34
C LEU A 148 0.81 -1.39 8.75
N GLY A 149 1.14 -0.88 7.56
CA GLY A 149 0.40 0.18 6.89
C GLY A 149 -1.07 -0.17 6.61
N GLY A 150 -1.39 -1.46 6.42
CA GLY A 150 -2.78 -1.90 6.28
C GLY A 150 -3.58 -1.77 7.59
N LEU A 151 -2.95 -1.97 8.75
CA LEU A 151 -3.58 -1.75 10.05
C LEU A 151 -3.74 -0.25 10.34
N VAL A 152 -2.71 0.54 10.03
CA VAL A 152 -2.76 2.00 10.14
C VAL A 152 -3.88 2.57 9.27
N ALA A 153 -4.01 2.10 8.02
CA ALA A 153 -5.10 2.46 7.13
C ALA A 153 -6.47 2.09 7.69
N ARG A 154 -6.65 0.88 8.27
CA ARG A 154 -7.89 0.48 8.93
C ARG A 154 -8.29 1.43 10.07
N TYR A 155 -7.32 1.93 10.84
CA TYR A 155 -7.60 2.90 11.88
C TYR A 155 -7.96 4.27 11.29
N ALA A 156 -7.19 4.75 10.32
CA ALA A 156 -7.43 6.04 9.67
C ALA A 156 -8.80 6.12 8.98
N ILE A 157 -9.24 5.07 8.28
CA ILE A 157 -10.57 5.08 7.64
C ILE A 157 -11.69 5.19 8.67
N ALA A 158 -11.53 4.61 9.86
CA ALA A 158 -12.51 4.73 10.94
C ALA A 158 -12.56 6.16 11.49
N LYS A 159 -11.41 6.84 11.59
CA LYS A 159 -11.34 8.27 11.93
C LYS A 159 -12.01 9.14 10.88
N LEU A 160 -11.86 8.81 9.60
CA LEU A 160 -12.37 9.59 8.47
C LEU A 160 -13.85 9.30 8.15
N TYR A 161 -14.40 8.19 8.65
CA TYR A 161 -15.74 7.72 8.32
C TYR A 161 -16.83 8.69 8.76
N GLY A 162 -17.71 9.06 7.84
CA GLY A 162 -18.83 9.97 8.11
C GLY A 162 -18.43 11.42 8.41
N ARG A 163 -17.13 11.77 8.32
CA ARG A 163 -16.68 13.15 8.56
C ARG A 163 -16.97 14.05 7.37
N ASP A 164 -17.41 15.27 7.68
CA ASP A 164 -17.46 16.37 6.72
C ASP A 164 -16.20 17.25 6.85
N ILE A 165 -15.36 17.24 5.83
CA ILE A 165 -14.15 18.08 5.77
C ILE A 165 -14.51 19.57 5.62
N SER A 166 -15.69 19.92 5.07
CA SER A 166 -16.08 21.32 4.84
C SER A 166 -16.20 22.13 6.14
N ARG A 167 -16.51 21.45 7.26
CA ARG A 167 -16.59 22.06 8.60
C ARG A 167 -15.23 22.23 9.29
N VAL A 168 -14.19 21.49 8.88
CA VAL A 168 -12.85 21.53 9.52
C VAL A 168 -12.12 22.86 9.23
N SER A 169 -12.55 23.61 8.21
CA SER A 169 -12.00 24.93 7.88
C SER A 169 -12.56 26.08 8.72
N GLN A 170 -13.57 25.85 9.58
CA GLN A 170 -14.11 26.84 10.51
C GLN A 170 -13.64 26.53 11.94
N GLY A 171 -12.39 26.89 12.24
CA GLY A 171 -11.90 26.93 13.61
C GLY A 171 -12.55 28.07 14.40
N ASN A 172 -13.06 27.72 15.59
CA ASN A 172 -13.48 28.59 16.69
C ASN A 172 -14.72 29.47 16.47
N GLY A 173 -15.89 28.91 16.79
CA GLY A 173 -17.09 29.67 17.08
C GLY A 173 -18.17 28.78 17.66
N ALA A 174 -18.39 28.86 18.97
CA ALA A 174 -19.55 28.25 19.61
C ALA A 174 -20.83 28.65 18.88
N SER A 175 -21.69 27.69 18.53
CA SER A 175 -23.11 27.92 18.32
C SER A 175 -23.87 26.60 18.38
N GLN A 176 -24.55 26.39 19.50
CA GLN A 176 -25.72 25.52 19.56
C GLN A 176 -26.66 25.92 18.42
N THR A 177 -27.06 24.98 17.56
CA THR A 177 -28.24 25.16 16.70
C THR A 177 -28.89 23.81 16.38
N ASP A 178 -30.08 23.63 16.95
CA ASP A 178 -31.27 22.93 16.46
C ASP A 178 -31.11 21.55 15.78
N GLY A 179 -31.55 20.52 16.51
CA GLY A 179 -31.48 19.07 16.18
C GLY A 179 -32.24 18.57 14.94
N LEU A 180 -32.57 19.43 13.98
CA LEU A 180 -33.07 19.03 12.65
C LEU A 180 -31.98 19.08 11.56
N GLY A 181 -30.98 19.98 11.70
CA GLY A 181 -29.91 20.14 10.72
C GLY A 181 -28.87 19.00 10.74
N ASP A 182 -28.75 18.32 11.88
CA ASP A 182 -27.73 17.28 12.10
C ASP A 182 -28.06 15.96 11.40
N LYS A 183 -29.34 15.56 11.39
CA LYS A 183 -29.80 14.31 10.74
C LYS A 183 -29.59 14.30 9.23
N CYS A 184 -29.93 15.40 8.55
CA CYS A 184 -29.75 15.52 7.09
C CYS A 184 -28.25 15.52 6.71
N HIS A 185 -27.41 16.03 7.61
CA HIS A 185 -25.97 16.09 7.44
C HIS A 185 -25.30 14.72 7.67
N GLU A 186 -25.71 14.00 8.71
CA GLU A 186 -25.29 12.61 8.94
C GLU A 186 -25.63 11.70 7.76
N GLU A 187 -26.80 11.86 7.14
CA GLU A 187 -27.18 11.07 5.97
C GLU A 187 -26.30 11.36 4.73
N LYS A 188 -25.91 12.62 4.50
CA LYS A 188 -25.10 13.02 3.33
C LYS A 188 -23.71 12.38 3.32
N PHE A 189 -23.12 12.19 4.49
CA PHE A 189 -21.76 11.66 4.67
C PHE A 189 -21.74 10.21 5.12
N ARG A 190 -22.90 9.61 5.37
CA ARG A 190 -23.03 8.19 5.70
C ARG A 190 -22.38 7.32 4.63
N GLY A 191 -21.51 6.40 5.03
CA GLY A 191 -20.82 5.52 4.09
C GLY A 191 -19.65 6.18 3.34
N LYS A 192 -19.29 7.43 3.65
CA LYS A 192 -18.18 8.13 3.00
C LYS A 192 -16.94 8.19 3.89
N ILE A 193 -15.78 8.28 3.25
CA ILE A 193 -14.49 8.49 3.90
C ILE A 193 -14.07 9.93 3.64
N ALA A 194 -14.18 10.77 4.67
CA ALA A 194 -13.86 12.19 4.59
C ALA A 194 -14.62 12.92 3.46
N GLY A 195 -15.87 12.53 3.23
CA GLY A 195 -16.71 13.06 2.15
C GLY A 195 -16.50 12.45 0.76
N LEU A 196 -15.49 11.60 0.58
CA LEU A 196 -15.22 10.89 -0.67
C LEU A 196 -15.87 9.51 -0.69
N GLU A 197 -16.17 9.03 -1.89
CA GLU A 197 -16.67 7.68 -2.14
C GLU A 197 -15.52 6.65 -1.98
N PRO A 198 -15.61 5.72 -1.03
CA PRO A 198 -14.59 4.69 -0.84
C PRO A 198 -14.72 3.57 -1.89
N VAL A 199 -13.64 3.29 -2.61
CA VAL A 199 -13.64 2.33 -3.73
C VAL A 199 -12.86 1.07 -3.41
N ASN A 200 -11.53 1.13 -3.28
CA ASN A 200 -10.69 -0.03 -3.01
C ASN A 200 -10.00 0.07 -1.65
N PHE A 201 -10.05 -1.01 -0.88
CA PHE A 201 -9.23 -1.21 0.31
C PHE A 201 -8.31 -2.42 0.08
N ILE A 202 -7.05 -2.15 -0.28
CA ILE A 202 -6.09 -3.17 -0.70
C ILE A 202 -4.99 -3.28 0.35
N THR A 203 -4.68 -4.50 0.76
CA THR A 203 -3.61 -4.78 1.72
C THR A 203 -2.65 -5.82 1.17
N SER A 204 -1.36 -5.67 1.47
CA SER A 204 -0.30 -6.61 1.07
C SER A 204 0.54 -7.01 2.27
N ALA A 205 0.59 -8.31 2.57
CA ALA A 205 1.32 -8.86 3.72
C ALA A 205 0.96 -8.20 5.05
N THR A 206 -0.30 -7.76 5.25
CA THR A 206 -0.75 -7.07 6.48
C THR A 206 -1.12 -8.06 7.58
N PRO A 207 -0.65 -7.89 8.83
CA PRO A 207 -0.99 -8.80 9.94
C PRO A 207 -2.37 -8.47 10.52
N HIS A 208 -3.46 -8.75 9.78
CA HIS A 208 -4.83 -8.37 10.16
C HIS A 208 -5.30 -8.97 11.49
N LEU A 209 -4.78 -10.15 11.85
CA LEU A 209 -5.08 -10.87 13.10
C LEU A 209 -3.97 -10.68 14.15
N GLY A 210 -3.03 -9.75 13.89
CA GLY A 210 -1.80 -9.62 14.67
C GLY A 210 -0.72 -10.62 14.25
N SER A 211 0.30 -10.71 15.11
CA SER A 211 1.52 -11.52 14.94
C SER A 211 1.74 -12.51 16.09
N ARG A 212 0.78 -12.60 17.02
CA ARG A 212 0.79 -13.56 18.13
C ARG A 212 0.55 -14.99 17.61
N GLY A 213 1.14 -16.00 18.23
CA GLY A 213 0.72 -17.39 18.07
C GLY A 213 1.00 -18.10 16.74
N HIS A 214 1.49 -17.42 15.71
CA HIS A 214 1.66 -18.07 14.41
C HIS A 214 3.01 -18.81 14.33
N ARG A 215 2.97 -20.15 14.27
CA ARG A 215 4.09 -21.01 13.80
C ARG A 215 4.57 -20.71 12.35
N GLN A 216 4.17 -19.58 11.77
CA GLN A 216 4.33 -19.18 10.38
C GLN A 216 5.39 -18.09 10.19
N VAL A 217 5.88 -17.46 11.25
CA VAL A 217 7.08 -16.60 11.21
C VAL A 217 8.30 -17.54 11.28
N PRO A 218 9.00 -17.86 10.18
CA PRO A 218 10.07 -18.86 10.15
C PRO A 218 11.39 -18.36 10.77
N VAL A 219 11.38 -17.23 11.48
CA VAL A 219 12.40 -16.94 12.50
C VAL A 219 12.25 -17.89 13.70
N PHE A 220 11.06 -18.50 13.89
CA PHE A 220 10.72 -19.15 15.17
C PHE A 220 10.29 -20.62 15.09
N CYS A 221 10.39 -21.29 13.92
CA CYS A 221 10.22 -22.75 13.76
C CYS A 221 9.13 -23.41 14.65
N GLY A 222 8.01 -22.73 14.89
CA GLY A 222 6.90 -23.26 15.69
C GLY A 222 7.18 -23.57 17.17
N PHE A 223 8.24 -23.04 17.80
CA PHE A 223 8.49 -23.21 19.24
C PHE A 223 7.83 -22.10 20.07
N LEU A 224 6.77 -22.44 20.82
CA LEU A 224 6.05 -21.54 21.76
C LEU A 224 6.94 -20.75 22.73
N LYS A 225 8.14 -21.27 23.06
CA LYS A 225 9.07 -20.60 23.99
C LYS A 225 9.66 -19.32 23.41
N LEU A 226 9.78 -19.23 22.09
CA LEU A 226 10.40 -18.08 21.42
C LEU A 226 9.38 -16.98 21.10
N GLU A 227 8.08 -17.31 21.06
CA GLU A 227 6.99 -16.32 21.02
C GLU A 227 6.91 -15.49 22.31
N LYS A 228 7.14 -16.12 23.48
CA LYS A 228 7.29 -15.37 24.74
C LYS A 228 8.47 -14.41 24.69
N VAL A 229 9.57 -14.81 24.05
CA VAL A 229 10.75 -13.95 23.85
C VAL A 229 10.45 -12.86 22.82
N ALA A 230 9.75 -13.16 21.72
CA ALA A 230 9.35 -12.18 20.71
C ALA A 230 8.40 -11.11 21.29
N ALA A 231 7.42 -11.54 22.09
CA ALA A 231 6.55 -10.65 22.86
C ALA A 231 7.35 -9.82 23.89
N GLN A 232 8.35 -10.41 24.55
CA GLN A 232 9.27 -9.68 25.44
C GLN A 232 10.17 -8.69 24.67
N THR A 233 10.58 -9.00 23.43
CA THR A 233 11.35 -8.11 22.55
C THR A 233 10.46 -7.12 21.79
N SER A 234 9.13 -7.27 21.82
CA SER A 234 8.20 -6.35 21.16
C SER A 234 8.30 -4.94 21.75
N TRP A 235 8.85 -4.81 22.97
CA TRP A 235 9.24 -3.53 23.56
C TRP A 235 10.18 -2.71 22.65
N PHE A 236 11.06 -3.36 21.88
CA PHE A 236 11.93 -2.67 20.91
C PHE A 236 11.17 -2.05 19.74
N LEU A 237 9.93 -2.49 19.48
CA LEU A 237 9.02 -1.91 18.50
C LEU A 237 8.01 -0.95 19.15
N GLY A 238 8.29 -0.49 20.38
CA GLY A 238 7.48 0.47 21.10
C GLY A 238 6.04 0.01 21.31
N ARG A 239 5.10 0.93 21.12
CA ARG A 239 3.67 0.68 21.27
C ARG A 239 3.12 -0.17 20.12
N THR A 240 3.69 -0.02 18.92
CA THR A 240 3.35 -0.85 17.75
C THR A 240 3.56 -2.33 18.03
N GLY A 241 4.67 -2.69 18.67
CA GLY A 241 4.92 -4.07 19.10
C GLY A 241 3.79 -4.61 19.99
N LYS A 242 3.33 -3.80 20.96
CA LYS A 242 2.26 -4.22 21.86
C LYS A 242 0.95 -4.53 21.13
N HIS A 243 0.57 -3.68 20.16
CA HIS A 243 -0.63 -3.87 19.33
C HIS A 243 -0.52 -5.12 18.44
N LEU A 244 0.62 -5.32 17.77
CA LEU A 244 0.83 -6.47 16.88
C LEU A 244 0.79 -7.81 17.63
N PHE A 245 1.29 -7.85 18.87
CA PHE A 245 1.30 -9.05 19.70
C PHE A 245 0.08 -9.19 20.62
N LEU A 246 -0.92 -8.29 20.51
CA LEU A 246 -2.14 -8.32 21.34
C LEU A 246 -1.80 -8.32 22.84
N THR A 247 -0.87 -7.46 23.25
CA THR A 247 -0.41 -7.33 24.64
C THR A 247 -0.76 -5.98 25.26
N ASP A 248 -1.37 -5.09 24.49
CA ASP A 248 -1.94 -3.80 24.87
C ASP A 248 -3.32 -3.91 25.53
N HIS A 249 -3.49 -4.95 26.34
CA HIS A 249 -4.63 -5.04 27.24
C HIS A 249 -4.47 -4.02 28.36
N ASP A 250 -5.49 -3.19 28.54
CA ASP A 250 -5.64 -2.32 29.71
C ASP A 250 -6.82 -2.85 30.54
N ASP A 251 -6.87 -2.58 31.84
CA ASP A 251 -7.90 -3.12 32.74
C ASP A 251 -9.35 -2.84 32.28
N GLU A 252 -9.54 -1.83 31.42
CA GLU A 252 -10.85 -1.39 30.92
C GLU A 252 -11.11 -1.73 29.44
N ARG A 253 -10.09 -2.11 28.65
CA ARG A 253 -10.22 -2.23 27.19
C ARG A 253 -9.46 -3.43 26.61
N PRO A 254 -10.09 -4.20 25.68
CA PRO A 254 -9.40 -5.26 24.97
C PRO A 254 -8.32 -4.69 24.04
N PRO A 255 -7.37 -5.54 23.56
CA PRO A 255 -6.35 -5.14 22.60
C PRO A 255 -6.92 -4.39 21.38
N LEU A 256 -6.16 -3.42 20.88
CA LEU A 256 -6.61 -2.52 19.81
C LEU A 256 -7.07 -3.26 18.56
N LEU A 257 -6.37 -4.30 18.12
CA LEU A 257 -6.76 -5.04 16.91
C LEU A 257 -8.11 -5.75 17.07
N LEU A 258 -8.44 -6.20 18.28
CA LEU A 258 -9.76 -6.77 18.59
C LEU A 258 -10.83 -5.68 18.57
N ARG A 259 -10.52 -4.48 19.08
CA ARG A 259 -11.43 -3.32 18.99
C ARG A 259 -11.67 -2.87 17.55
N MET A 260 -10.69 -3.06 16.66
CA MET A 260 -10.79 -2.70 15.24
C MET A 260 -11.66 -3.66 14.41
N VAL A 261 -12.22 -4.72 15.01
CA VAL A 261 -13.18 -5.63 14.36
C VAL A 261 -14.61 -5.45 14.85
N THR A 262 -14.86 -4.39 15.61
CA THR A 262 -16.17 -4.01 16.14
C THR A 262 -16.42 -2.52 15.94
N ASP A 263 -17.67 -2.12 15.73
CA ASP A 263 -18.05 -0.71 15.76
C ASP A 263 -18.29 -0.29 17.21
N HIS A 264 -17.72 0.85 17.59
CA HIS A 264 -17.93 1.50 18.87
C HIS A 264 -18.60 2.87 18.66
N GLU A 265 -19.08 3.48 19.74
CA GLU A 265 -19.74 4.80 19.67
C GLU A 265 -18.83 5.86 19.04
N ASP A 266 -17.55 5.87 19.43
CA ASP A 266 -16.58 6.87 18.94
C ASP A 266 -16.04 6.56 17.54
N LEU A 267 -15.83 5.27 17.21
CA LEU A 267 -15.16 4.81 15.99
C LEU A 267 -15.86 3.58 15.40
N LYS A 268 -16.33 3.72 14.16
CA LYS A 268 -17.03 2.67 13.43
C LYS A 268 -16.08 1.94 12.48
N PHE A 269 -15.18 1.11 13.02
CA PHE A 269 -14.14 0.42 12.24
C PHE A 269 -14.69 -0.50 11.16
N MET A 270 -15.67 -1.33 11.49
CA MET A 270 -16.26 -2.28 10.54
C MET A 270 -17.17 -1.57 9.55
N SER A 271 -17.97 -0.58 9.98
CA SER A 271 -18.76 0.23 9.04
C SER A 271 -17.86 0.98 8.04
N ALA A 272 -16.76 1.56 8.52
CA ALA A 272 -15.80 2.26 7.67
C ALA A 272 -15.16 1.31 6.66
N LEU A 273 -14.70 0.15 7.12
CA LEU A 273 -14.14 -0.85 6.23
C LEU A 273 -15.19 -1.34 5.23
N GLN A 274 -16.39 -1.69 5.68
CA GLN A 274 -17.50 -2.17 4.84
C GLN A 274 -17.91 -1.18 3.75
N SER A 275 -17.71 0.12 3.96
CA SER A 275 -18.09 1.14 2.99
C SER A 275 -17.34 1.04 1.65
N PHE A 276 -16.13 0.48 1.65
CA PHE A 276 -15.36 0.26 0.42
C PHE A 276 -16.03 -0.79 -0.48
N ARG A 277 -16.14 -0.49 -1.77
CA ARG A 277 -16.74 -1.40 -2.76
C ARG A 277 -15.97 -2.71 -2.93
N ARG A 278 -14.64 -2.67 -2.76
CA ARG A 278 -13.75 -3.81 -2.97
C ARG A 278 -12.70 -3.92 -1.88
N HIS A 279 -12.58 -5.11 -1.30
CA HIS A 279 -11.55 -5.45 -0.31
C HIS A 279 -10.62 -6.51 -0.89
N VAL A 280 -9.31 -6.27 -0.81
CA VAL A 280 -8.30 -7.20 -1.34
C VAL A 280 -7.20 -7.44 -0.33
N ALA A 281 -6.84 -8.71 -0.16
CA ALA A 281 -5.75 -9.15 0.69
C ALA A 281 -4.74 -9.96 -0.14
N TYR A 282 -3.61 -9.33 -0.46
CA TYR A 282 -2.45 -9.98 -1.06
C TYR A 282 -1.60 -10.61 0.04
N ALA A 283 -1.43 -11.93 -0.01
CA ALA A 283 -0.79 -12.70 1.04
C ALA A 283 0.32 -13.58 0.48
N ASN A 284 1.50 -13.50 1.08
CA ASN A 284 2.60 -14.40 0.76
C ASN A 284 2.31 -15.80 1.31
N THR A 285 2.32 -16.81 0.43
CA THR A 285 2.10 -18.21 0.83
C THR A 285 3.28 -18.79 1.60
N HIS A 286 4.51 -18.34 1.29
CA HIS A 286 5.77 -18.83 1.85
C HIS A 286 6.82 -17.72 1.90
N PHE A 287 7.85 -17.93 2.74
CA PHE A 287 9.04 -17.09 2.87
C PHE A 287 8.80 -15.64 3.34
N ASP A 288 7.57 -15.30 3.72
CA ASP A 288 7.34 -14.11 4.53
C ASP A 288 7.66 -14.45 5.99
N HIS A 289 8.77 -13.91 6.46
CA HIS A 289 9.26 -14.13 7.81
C HIS A 289 8.78 -13.10 8.82
N ILE A 290 7.84 -12.24 8.44
CA ILE A 290 7.33 -11.16 9.29
C ILE A 290 5.84 -11.37 9.53
N VAL A 291 5.08 -11.71 8.48
CA VAL A 291 3.63 -11.86 8.56
C VAL A 291 3.20 -13.23 8.05
N GLY A 292 2.41 -13.93 8.86
CA GLY A 292 1.86 -15.24 8.52
C GLY A 292 0.84 -15.17 7.38
N TRP A 293 0.77 -16.24 6.60
CA TRP A 293 -0.19 -16.39 5.51
C TRP A 293 -1.64 -16.34 5.99
N SER A 294 -1.97 -16.96 7.13
CA SER A 294 -3.34 -16.91 7.69
C SER A 294 -3.76 -15.49 8.08
N SER A 295 -2.87 -14.76 8.75
CA SER A 295 -3.13 -13.38 9.20
C SER A 295 -3.26 -12.42 8.01
N SER A 296 -2.38 -12.54 7.02
CA SER A 296 -2.43 -11.68 5.82
C SER A 296 -3.52 -11.99 4.82
N SER A 297 -3.99 -13.25 4.76
CA SER A 297 -5.11 -13.64 3.90
C SER A 297 -6.48 -13.60 4.61
N ILE A 298 -6.52 -13.34 5.92
CA ILE A 298 -7.76 -13.37 6.72
C ILE A 298 -8.47 -14.72 6.51
N ARG A 299 -7.75 -15.81 6.81
CA ARG A 299 -8.25 -17.20 6.75
C ARG A 299 -7.80 -17.97 7.98
N HIS A 300 -8.60 -18.95 8.41
CA HIS A 300 -8.08 -19.93 9.36
C HIS A 300 -6.97 -20.76 8.69
N ARG A 301 -6.03 -21.25 9.49
CA ARG A 301 -4.94 -22.10 8.98
C ARG A 301 -5.44 -23.36 8.25
N ARG A 302 -6.58 -23.91 8.69
CA ARG A 302 -7.21 -25.10 8.10
C ARG A 302 -7.83 -24.83 6.71
N GLU A 303 -8.12 -23.58 6.40
CA GLU A 303 -8.71 -23.11 5.14
C GLU A 303 -7.67 -22.68 4.12
N LEU A 304 -6.39 -22.62 4.50
CA LEU A 304 -5.32 -22.26 3.58
C LEU A 304 -5.23 -23.27 2.42
N PRO A 305 -5.15 -22.81 1.17
CA PRO A 305 -5.01 -23.66 0.00
C PRO A 305 -3.86 -24.66 0.13
N LYS A 306 -4.08 -25.90 -0.32
CA LYS A 306 -3.02 -26.90 -0.37
C LYS A 306 -2.13 -26.64 -1.59
N ASN A 307 -0.82 -26.56 -1.37
CA ASN A 307 0.22 -26.25 -2.38
C ASN A 307 0.15 -27.06 -3.70
N LYS A 308 -0.53 -28.20 -3.74
CA LYS A 308 -0.59 -29.10 -4.92
C LYS A 308 -1.55 -28.62 -6.02
N HIS A 309 -2.38 -27.62 -5.77
CA HIS A 309 -3.44 -27.17 -6.70
C HIS A 309 -3.30 -25.71 -7.15
N LEU A 310 -2.16 -25.09 -6.90
CA LEU A 310 -1.93 -23.69 -7.24
C LEU A 310 -1.43 -23.58 -8.69
N SER A 311 -2.33 -23.23 -9.62
CA SER A 311 -1.97 -22.93 -11.01
C SER A 311 -1.31 -21.56 -11.08
N ARG A 312 -0.21 -21.44 -11.83
CA ARG A 312 0.40 -20.13 -12.12
C ARG A 312 -0.38 -19.44 -13.23
N ASP A 313 -0.68 -18.17 -13.03
CA ASP A 313 -1.21 -17.32 -14.11
C ASP A 313 -0.06 -16.97 -15.07
N ASP A 314 -0.27 -17.16 -16.38
CA ASP A 314 0.75 -16.87 -17.40
C ASP A 314 1.09 -15.37 -17.48
N ARG A 315 0.14 -14.49 -17.12
CA ARG A 315 0.34 -13.02 -17.07
C ARG A 315 0.96 -12.58 -15.75
N TYR A 316 0.66 -13.27 -14.66
CA TYR A 316 1.16 -12.95 -13.32
C TYR A 316 1.81 -14.18 -12.66
N PRO A 317 3.06 -14.51 -13.03
CA PRO A 317 3.70 -15.77 -12.65
C PRO A 317 3.79 -16.04 -11.14
N HIS A 318 3.78 -14.99 -10.31
CA HIS A 318 3.85 -15.11 -8.85
C HIS A 318 2.48 -15.18 -8.17
N ILE A 319 1.39 -14.93 -8.90
CA ILE A 319 0.03 -15.13 -8.39
C ILE A 319 -0.36 -16.58 -8.63
N VAL A 320 -0.61 -17.27 -7.53
CA VAL A 320 -0.77 -18.73 -7.54
C VAL A 320 -2.18 -19.19 -7.18
N HIS A 321 -2.97 -18.30 -6.58
CA HIS A 321 -4.40 -18.51 -6.36
C HIS A 321 -5.10 -17.17 -6.07
N VAL A 322 -6.30 -17.01 -6.63
CA VAL A 322 -7.18 -15.87 -6.36
C VAL A 322 -8.52 -16.45 -5.93
N GLU A 323 -8.93 -16.12 -4.72
CA GLU A 323 -10.24 -16.49 -4.19
C GLU A 323 -11.10 -15.25 -4.05
N THR A 324 -12.25 -15.23 -4.73
CA THR A 324 -13.28 -14.21 -4.52
C THR A 324 -14.33 -14.77 -3.59
N SER A 325 -14.24 -14.49 -2.30
CA SER A 325 -15.22 -14.96 -1.33
C SER A 325 -16.41 -13.99 -1.26
N LYS A 326 -17.63 -14.50 -1.42
CA LYS A 326 -18.84 -13.74 -1.09
C LYS A 326 -18.94 -13.60 0.43
N ALA A 327 -19.46 -12.46 0.90
CA ALA A 327 -19.72 -12.23 2.33
C ALA A 327 -20.49 -13.42 2.93
N ALA A 328 -20.07 -13.90 4.11
CA ALA A 328 -20.73 -15.02 4.76
C ALA A 328 -22.21 -14.68 4.98
N THR A 329 -23.11 -15.40 4.29
CA THR A 329 -24.54 -15.36 4.59
C THR A 329 -24.76 -15.91 5.99
N SER A 330 -25.55 -15.20 6.78
CA SER A 330 -25.88 -15.45 8.20
C SER A 330 -26.57 -16.79 8.50
N GLU A 331 -26.53 -17.77 7.60
CA GLU A 331 -27.22 -19.06 7.72
C GLU A 331 -26.32 -20.23 8.18
N GLN A 332 -25.00 -20.02 8.34
CA GLN A 332 -24.10 -21.05 8.89
C GLN A 332 -23.82 -20.94 10.39
N ASP A 333 -24.34 -19.91 11.08
CA ASP A 333 -24.14 -19.72 12.51
C ASP A 333 -25.05 -20.63 13.40
N VAL A 334 -26.00 -21.38 12.83
CA VAL A 334 -27.00 -22.15 13.64
C VAL A 334 -26.63 -23.64 13.81
N SER A 335 -25.55 -24.16 13.21
CA SER A 335 -25.25 -25.60 13.26
C SER A 335 -24.10 -26.02 14.20
N LEU A 336 -23.44 -25.10 14.89
CA LEU A 336 -22.28 -25.41 15.75
C LEU A 336 -22.45 -25.08 17.23
N GLU A 337 -23.62 -24.61 17.66
CA GLU A 337 -23.87 -24.27 19.08
C GLU A 337 -24.15 -25.50 19.98
N ASN A 338 -24.23 -26.71 19.42
CA ASN A 338 -24.49 -27.92 20.22
C ASN A 338 -23.33 -28.92 20.12
N LYS A 339 -22.20 -28.60 20.77
CA LYS A 339 -21.28 -29.51 21.49
C LYS A 339 -19.93 -28.82 21.71
N VAL A 340 -19.77 -28.09 22.81
CA VAL A 340 -18.72 -28.28 23.83
C VAL A 340 -19.11 -27.38 25.00
N ALA A 341 -19.67 -27.99 26.05
CA ALA A 341 -19.72 -27.36 27.36
C ALA A 341 -18.32 -27.38 27.94
N GLY A 342 -17.63 -26.24 27.87
CA GLY A 342 -16.33 -25.98 28.47
C GLY A 342 -16.09 -24.48 28.41
N PHE A 343 -15.80 -23.86 29.55
CA PHE A 343 -15.42 -22.45 29.65
C PHE A 343 -14.08 -22.24 28.91
N GLU A 344 -14.10 -22.12 27.58
CA GLU A 344 -12.93 -21.84 26.76
C GLU A 344 -12.78 -20.33 26.61
N ARG A 345 -11.58 -19.81 26.92
CA ARG A 345 -11.20 -18.44 26.58
C ARG A 345 -11.47 -18.23 25.10
N ILE A 346 -12.30 -17.25 24.75
CA ILE A 346 -12.51 -16.82 23.37
C ILE A 346 -11.12 -16.57 22.77
N ASP A 347 -10.78 -17.30 21.71
CA ASP A 347 -9.55 -17.05 20.96
C ASP A 347 -9.73 -15.71 20.23
N MET A 348 -8.97 -14.69 20.64
CA MET A 348 -9.04 -13.35 20.06
C MET A 348 -8.80 -13.40 18.54
N GLU A 349 -7.98 -14.34 18.06
CA GLU A 349 -7.75 -14.57 16.63
C GLU A 349 -9.05 -14.97 15.92
N ASP A 350 -9.80 -15.92 16.50
CA ASP A 350 -11.06 -16.41 15.94
C ASP A 350 -12.14 -15.33 15.92
N GLU A 351 -12.21 -14.48 16.96
CA GLU A 351 -13.15 -13.35 16.99
C GLU A 351 -12.81 -12.31 15.91
N MET A 352 -11.53 -11.94 15.77
CA MET A 352 -11.07 -11.05 14.71
C MET A 352 -11.37 -11.61 13.34
N LEU A 353 -11.08 -12.90 13.13
CA LEU A 353 -11.31 -13.57 11.86
C LEU A 353 -12.81 -13.60 11.53
N ARG A 354 -13.65 -14.08 12.45
CA ARG A 354 -15.11 -14.17 12.29
C ARG A 354 -15.72 -12.83 11.89
N SER A 355 -15.25 -11.74 12.51
CA SER A 355 -15.75 -10.40 12.19
C SER A 355 -15.25 -9.89 10.84
N LEU A 356 -13.97 -10.05 10.51
CA LEU A 356 -13.41 -9.62 9.22
C LEU A 356 -13.96 -10.41 8.02
N THR A 357 -14.29 -11.69 8.20
CA THR A 357 -14.88 -12.54 7.16
C THR A 357 -16.35 -12.22 6.85
N LYS A 358 -17.00 -11.35 7.63
CA LYS A 358 -18.33 -10.81 7.27
C LYS A 358 -18.28 -9.95 6.01
N LEU A 359 -17.11 -9.43 5.65
CA LEU A 359 -16.89 -8.65 4.44
C LEU A 359 -16.46 -9.56 3.28
N SER A 360 -16.77 -9.17 2.04
CA SER A 360 -16.32 -9.87 0.84
C SER A 360 -14.88 -9.51 0.51
N TRP A 361 -13.95 -10.42 0.80
CA TRP A 361 -12.54 -10.27 0.47
C TRP A 361 -12.16 -11.04 -0.79
N GLU A 362 -11.47 -10.36 -1.69
CA GLU A 362 -10.63 -10.99 -2.70
C GLU A 362 -9.28 -11.33 -2.07
N ARG A 363 -8.95 -12.62 -1.99
CA ARG A 363 -7.73 -13.11 -1.37
C ARG A 363 -6.79 -13.59 -2.46
N VAL A 364 -5.68 -12.89 -2.63
CA VAL A 364 -4.68 -13.15 -3.66
C VAL A 364 -3.45 -13.75 -3.01
N ASP A 365 -3.19 -15.02 -3.30
CA ASP A 365 -2.06 -15.77 -2.78
C ASP A 365 -0.85 -15.62 -3.71
N VAL A 366 0.26 -15.14 -3.16
CA VAL A 366 1.50 -14.80 -3.87
C VAL A 366 2.62 -15.77 -3.47
N ASN A 367 3.42 -16.22 -4.44
CA ASN A 367 4.51 -17.16 -4.18
C ASN A 367 5.78 -16.83 -4.98
N PHE A 368 6.83 -16.40 -4.27
CA PHE A 368 8.16 -16.14 -4.83
C PHE A 368 9.11 -17.35 -4.77
N GLY A 369 8.64 -18.57 -4.45
CA GLY A 369 9.48 -19.74 -4.23
C GLY A 369 10.38 -20.15 -5.42
N GLY A 370 10.03 -19.73 -6.64
CA GLY A 370 10.88 -19.90 -7.84
C GLY A 370 12.00 -18.87 -7.97
N SER A 371 11.97 -17.78 -7.20
CA SER A 371 12.86 -16.63 -7.30
C SER A 371 13.97 -16.66 -6.24
N LYS A 372 15.08 -15.96 -6.49
CA LYS A 372 16.08 -15.66 -5.44
C LYS A 372 15.60 -14.60 -4.44
N GLN A 373 14.65 -13.75 -4.84
CA GLN A 373 14.03 -12.70 -4.02
C GLN A 373 13.05 -13.28 -2.98
N ARG A 374 12.82 -14.61 -2.97
CA ARG A 374 11.97 -15.31 -2.00
C ARG A 374 12.29 -14.96 -0.53
N PHE A 375 13.57 -14.80 -0.19
CA PHE A 375 14.00 -14.46 1.18
C PHE A 375 13.61 -13.03 1.60
N MET A 376 13.17 -12.22 0.65
CA MET A 376 12.64 -10.88 0.84
C MET A 376 11.18 -10.80 0.40
N ALA A 377 10.42 -11.92 0.42
CA ALA A 377 9.03 -11.96 -0.03
C ALA A 377 8.18 -10.84 0.57
N HIS A 378 8.39 -10.54 1.86
CA HIS A 378 7.70 -9.46 2.56
C HIS A 378 7.85 -8.09 1.89
N SER A 379 9.05 -7.73 1.45
CA SER A 379 9.29 -6.46 0.74
C SER A 379 9.14 -6.57 -0.78
N THR A 380 9.23 -7.79 -1.31
CA THR A 380 9.11 -8.07 -2.74
C THR A 380 7.69 -7.89 -3.22
N ILE A 381 6.70 -8.29 -2.44
CA ILE A 381 5.27 -8.14 -2.78
C ILE A 381 4.85 -6.68 -3.08
N GLN A 382 5.52 -5.69 -2.48
CA GLN A 382 5.29 -4.26 -2.73
C GLN A 382 6.32 -3.61 -3.69
N VAL A 383 7.34 -4.36 -4.12
CA VAL A 383 8.47 -3.86 -4.93
C VAL A 383 9.19 -2.69 -4.24
N LYS A 384 9.59 -2.88 -2.97
CA LYS A 384 10.24 -1.83 -2.15
C LYS A 384 11.38 -1.12 -2.88
N SER A 385 12.24 -1.87 -3.55
CA SER A 385 13.26 -1.34 -4.46
C SER A 385 13.31 -2.18 -5.72
N TYR A 386 12.98 -1.60 -6.88
CA TYR A 386 12.94 -2.34 -8.14
C TYR A 386 14.25 -3.10 -8.46
N ARG A 387 15.42 -2.58 -8.04
CA ARG A 387 16.71 -3.26 -8.25
C ARG A 387 16.85 -4.59 -7.52
N ILE A 388 16.12 -4.76 -6.42
CA ILE A 388 16.25 -5.90 -5.49
C ILE A 388 14.95 -6.73 -5.45
N ASN A 389 13.82 -6.10 -5.75
CA ASN A 389 12.45 -6.59 -5.55
C ASN A 389 11.65 -6.63 -6.85
N SER A 390 12.30 -6.65 -8.02
CA SER A 390 11.66 -6.63 -9.34
C SER A 390 10.61 -7.73 -9.55
N ASP A 391 10.74 -8.85 -8.84
CA ASP A 391 9.88 -10.02 -9.05
C ASP A 391 8.47 -9.79 -8.53
N GLY A 392 8.23 -8.78 -7.68
CA GLY A 392 6.87 -8.39 -7.32
C GLY A 392 6.19 -7.46 -8.34
N ALA A 393 6.84 -7.11 -9.44
CA ALA A 393 6.28 -6.18 -10.42
C ALA A 393 4.98 -6.70 -11.05
N ASP A 394 4.85 -8.02 -11.25
CA ASP A 394 3.63 -8.65 -11.74
C ASP A 394 2.50 -8.63 -10.70
N VAL A 395 2.82 -8.66 -9.41
CA VAL A 395 1.85 -8.48 -8.33
C VAL A 395 1.28 -7.06 -8.32
N ILE A 396 2.15 -6.05 -8.48
CA ILE A 396 1.71 -4.65 -8.64
C ILE A 396 0.90 -4.48 -9.93
N GLN A 397 1.30 -5.14 -11.02
CA GLN A 397 0.55 -5.10 -12.27
C GLN A 397 -0.84 -5.71 -12.10
N HIS A 398 -0.97 -6.87 -11.47
CA HIS A 398 -2.27 -7.48 -11.17
C HIS A 398 -3.13 -6.57 -10.29
N MET A 399 -2.53 -5.89 -9.32
CA MET A 399 -3.24 -4.92 -8.47
C MET A 399 -3.85 -3.79 -9.29
N ILE A 400 -3.09 -3.24 -10.24
CA ILE A 400 -3.51 -2.16 -11.13
C ILE A 400 -4.56 -2.67 -12.13
N ASP A 401 -4.32 -3.80 -12.79
CA ASP A 401 -5.23 -4.34 -13.81
C ASP A 401 -6.61 -4.71 -13.27
N ASN A 402 -6.71 -4.97 -11.96
CA ASN A 402 -7.97 -5.24 -11.25
C ASN A 402 -8.43 -4.06 -10.38
N PHE A 403 -7.84 -2.88 -10.51
CA PHE A 403 -8.20 -1.70 -9.72
C PHE A 403 -9.54 -1.13 -10.20
N LEU A 404 -10.46 -0.84 -9.27
CA LEU A 404 -11.72 -0.18 -9.62
C LEU A 404 -11.52 1.34 -9.60
N LEU A 405 -11.94 2.01 -10.68
CA LEU A 405 -11.86 3.46 -10.78
C LEU A 405 -13.01 4.18 -10.10
#